data_AF-A0A1J5IVA4-F1
#
_entry.id   AF-A0A1J5IVA4-F1
#
_cell.length_a   1.000
_cell.length_b   1.000
_cell.length_c   1.000
_cell.angle_alpha   90.00
_cell.angle_beta   90.00
_cell.angle_gamma   90.00
#
_symmetry.space_group_name_H-M   'P 1'
#
loop_
_entity.id
_entity.type
_entity.pdbx_description
1 polymer ?
#
loop_
_entity_poly.entity_id
_entity_poly.type
_entity_poly.pdbx_seq_one_letter_code
_entity_poly.pdbx_strand_id
1 'polypeptide(L)'
;MKPFRFASSLLILFSFLTAANIAYAERIKDLADVEGVRSNALIGYGIVVGLNGTGDSSNSSPFTVASIAAMLERFGINVRADISKMKPKNIAAVMVTAELPPFSRPGQLLDITVSSMSDSKSLRGGTLLITPLLAGDGQVYAVAQGGLSVGGFAISGAAGNTVKNHPTVGKIPNGARIERAAPNGLNMAQDKITVMLRTPDFTTVSRMKDVINAELGAGMASTVNAGTIEVWNQNGDAVSLIAQLEQMELLTDRPAIVVVDERTGTIVMGQGVTIETVAVSHGNISISVAESADVSQPFAFSGGSTVATPSTEVKVQEDESQLVILPRQVTLAALVSALNSVGATPSDLIAVLQAIKAAGALHAELKVM
;
A
#
# COMPACT_ATOMS: atom_id res chain seq x y z
N MET A 1 -54.43 -21.97 -26.60
CA MET A 1 -53.02 -21.65 -26.94
C MET A 1 -52.96 -20.14 -27.18
N LYS A 2 -52.30 -19.22 -26.45
CA LYS A 2 -51.13 -19.24 -25.55
C LYS A 2 -51.12 -17.92 -24.69
N PRO A 3 -51.86 -17.78 -23.57
CA PRO A 3 -51.67 -16.63 -22.67
C PRO A 3 -50.42 -16.78 -21.79
N PHE A 4 -49.92 -18.01 -21.64
CA PHE A 4 -48.78 -18.33 -20.78
C PHE A 4 -47.43 -17.77 -21.29
N ARG A 5 -47.31 -17.47 -22.59
CA ARG A 5 -46.05 -16.97 -23.19
C ARG A 5 -45.79 -15.48 -22.91
N PHE A 6 -46.85 -14.69 -22.72
CA PHE A 6 -46.72 -13.26 -22.44
C PHE A 6 -46.30 -13.00 -20.99
N ALA A 7 -46.84 -13.77 -20.05
CA ALA A 7 -46.46 -13.70 -18.63
C ALA A 7 -44.99 -14.11 -18.43
N SER A 8 -44.49 -15.14 -19.14
CA SER A 8 -43.09 -15.54 -19.07
C SER A 8 -42.13 -14.51 -19.68
N SER A 9 -42.51 -13.81 -20.75
CA SER A 9 -41.68 -12.73 -21.32
C SER A 9 -41.61 -11.50 -20.40
N LEU A 10 -42.69 -11.17 -19.69
CA LEU A 10 -42.71 -10.04 -18.75
C LEU A 10 -41.86 -10.34 -17.49
N LEU A 11 -41.86 -11.60 -17.03
CA LEU A 11 -41.06 -12.03 -15.88
C LEU A 11 -39.54 -12.05 -16.20
N ILE A 12 -39.18 -12.40 -17.44
CA ILE A 12 -37.78 -12.33 -17.92
C ILE A 12 -37.31 -10.89 -18.10
N LEU A 13 -38.20 -9.98 -18.57
CA LEU A 13 -37.88 -8.55 -18.69
C LEU A 13 -37.70 -7.88 -17.32
N PHE A 14 -38.48 -8.29 -16.31
CA PHE A 14 -38.33 -7.78 -14.94
C PHE A 14 -37.07 -8.33 -14.25
N SER A 15 -36.67 -9.56 -14.56
CA SER A 15 -35.43 -10.16 -14.05
C SER A 15 -34.16 -9.55 -14.66
N PHE A 16 -34.24 -8.88 -15.82
CA PHE A 16 -33.11 -8.18 -16.44
C PHE A 16 -32.96 -6.73 -15.92
N LEU A 17 -34.00 -6.12 -15.35
CA LEU A 17 -33.92 -4.79 -14.72
C LEU A 17 -33.29 -4.83 -13.32
N THR A 18 -33.13 -6.01 -12.72
CA THR A 18 -32.48 -6.20 -11.42
C THR A 18 -31.02 -6.64 -11.52
N ALA A 19 -30.36 -6.40 -12.66
CA ALA A 19 -28.90 -6.30 -12.69
C ALA A 19 -28.50 -5.03 -11.94
N ALA A 20 -28.63 -5.08 -10.60
CA ALA A 20 -28.14 -4.04 -9.72
C ALA A 20 -26.65 -3.87 -10.02
N ASN A 21 -26.28 -2.69 -10.52
CA ASN A 21 -24.90 -2.27 -10.50
C ASN A 21 -24.43 -2.45 -9.05
N ILE A 22 -23.46 -3.34 -8.83
CA ILE A 22 -22.77 -3.46 -7.55
C ILE A 22 -22.00 -2.16 -7.39
N ALA A 23 -22.67 -1.16 -6.83
CA ALA A 23 -22.06 0.10 -6.48
C ALA A 23 -21.23 -0.18 -5.22
N TYR A 24 -19.91 -0.10 -5.35
CA TYR A 24 -19.00 -0.30 -4.23
C TYR A 24 -19.07 0.93 -3.33
N ALA A 25 -19.82 0.79 -2.25
CA ALA A 25 -19.83 1.77 -1.20
C ALA A 25 -18.64 1.50 -0.28
N GLU A 26 -17.75 2.47 -0.14
CA GLU A 26 -16.61 2.41 0.77
C GLU A 26 -16.90 3.24 2.02
N ARG A 27 -16.47 2.77 3.18
CA ARG A 27 -16.67 3.53 4.42
C ARG A 27 -15.70 4.70 4.49
N ILE A 28 -16.12 5.80 5.10
CA ILE A 28 -15.25 6.97 5.31
C ILE A 28 -13.92 6.57 6.00
N LYS A 29 -13.94 5.64 6.97
CA LYS A 29 -12.71 5.17 7.65
C LYS A 29 -11.69 4.47 6.75
N ASP A 30 -12.15 3.93 5.63
CA ASP A 30 -11.29 3.24 4.66
C ASP A 30 -10.65 4.26 3.69
N LEU A 31 -11.23 5.47 3.58
CA LEU A 31 -10.83 6.54 2.66
C LEU A 31 -10.09 7.70 3.33
N ALA A 32 -10.33 7.93 4.62
CA ALA A 32 -9.93 9.15 5.31
C ALA A 32 -9.38 8.86 6.71
N ASP A 33 -8.57 9.79 7.20
CA ASP A 33 -8.02 9.81 8.54
C ASP A 33 -8.53 11.07 9.28
N VAL A 34 -8.68 10.96 10.59
CA VAL A 34 -9.10 12.10 11.44
C VAL A 34 -7.86 12.91 11.82
N GLU A 35 -7.94 14.23 11.64
CA GLU A 35 -6.84 15.12 12.03
C GLU A 35 -6.51 14.98 13.51
N GLY A 36 -5.22 14.93 13.83
CA GLY A 36 -4.74 14.76 15.20
C GLY A 36 -4.73 13.32 15.72
N VAL A 37 -5.26 12.35 14.95
CA VAL A 37 -5.19 10.91 15.26
C VAL A 37 -4.10 10.25 14.42
N ARG A 38 -2.85 10.35 14.88
CA ARG A 38 -1.70 9.76 14.18
C ARG A 38 -0.72 9.08 15.12
N SER A 39 0.00 8.08 14.61
CA SER A 39 1.17 7.55 15.29
C SER A 39 2.34 8.53 15.20
N ASN A 40 3.25 8.45 16.18
CA ASN A 40 4.47 9.26 16.19
C ASN A 40 5.68 8.33 16.19
N ALA A 41 6.61 8.56 15.27
CA ALA A 41 7.85 7.80 15.24
C ALA A 41 8.72 8.16 16.46
N LEU A 42 9.24 7.12 17.11
CA LEU A 42 10.22 7.24 18.18
C LEU A 42 11.56 6.67 17.73
N ILE A 43 12.63 7.32 18.15
CA ILE A 43 14.00 6.90 17.88
C ILE A 43 14.85 6.99 19.14
N GLY A 44 15.72 6.01 19.35
CA GLY A 44 16.66 5.99 20.45
C GLY A 44 18.01 5.46 20.00
N TYR A 45 19.05 5.93 20.69
CA TYR A 45 20.40 5.41 20.53
C TYR A 45 20.74 4.53 21.73
N GLY A 46 21.01 3.25 21.47
CA GLY A 46 21.17 2.23 22.49
C GLY A 46 22.46 1.44 22.38
N ILE A 47 22.70 0.61 23.39
CA ILE A 47 23.82 -0.32 23.44
C ILE A 47 23.26 -1.73 23.62
N VAL A 48 23.68 -2.65 22.76
CA VAL A 48 23.41 -4.09 22.91
C VAL A 48 24.64 -4.78 23.45
N VAL A 49 24.48 -5.59 24.49
CA VAL A 49 25.56 -6.37 25.14
C VAL A 49 25.29 -7.86 25.08
N GLY A 50 26.29 -8.68 25.42
CA GLY A 50 26.15 -10.14 25.44
C GLY A 50 26.32 -10.80 24.07
N LEU A 51 26.84 -10.07 23.08
CA LEU A 51 27.14 -10.62 21.77
C LEU A 51 28.34 -11.57 21.85
N ASN A 52 28.32 -12.65 21.07
CA ASN A 52 29.38 -13.69 21.09
C ASN A 52 30.53 -13.34 20.13
N GLY A 53 31.25 -12.25 20.39
CA GLY A 53 32.34 -11.78 19.52
C GLY A 53 31.89 -11.17 18.19
N THR A 54 30.58 -10.99 17.99
CA THR A 54 29.96 -10.47 16.77
C THR A 54 29.65 -8.98 16.82
N GLY A 55 29.96 -8.30 17.93
CA GLY A 55 29.79 -6.85 18.08
C GLY A 55 30.79 -6.02 17.27
N ASP A 56 30.80 -4.72 17.55
CA ASP A 56 31.52 -3.73 16.77
C ASP A 56 33.05 -3.90 16.88
N SER A 57 33.79 -3.45 15.87
CA SER A 57 35.26 -3.34 15.94
C SER A 57 35.70 -1.98 16.51
N SER A 58 36.79 -1.98 17.29
CA SER A 58 37.37 -0.74 17.82
C SER A 58 37.83 0.24 16.74
N ASN A 59 38.23 -0.28 15.57
CA ASN A 59 38.83 0.52 14.50
C ASN A 59 37.76 1.21 13.63
N SER A 60 36.58 0.60 13.49
CA SER A 60 35.51 1.11 12.63
C SER A 60 34.39 1.82 13.41
N SER A 61 34.41 1.76 14.75
CA SER A 61 33.28 2.18 15.58
C SER A 61 33.69 3.06 16.78
N PRO A 62 34.22 4.28 16.54
CA PRO A 62 34.59 5.20 17.61
C PRO A 62 33.39 5.61 18.49
N PHE A 63 32.19 5.64 17.91
CA PHE A 63 30.95 5.98 18.61
C PHE A 63 30.58 4.93 19.66
N THR A 64 30.73 3.64 19.36
CA THR A 64 30.44 2.54 20.31
C THR A 64 31.33 2.62 21.55
N VAL A 65 32.63 2.87 21.36
CA VAL A 65 33.58 3.05 22.48
C VAL A 65 33.22 4.27 23.31
N ALA A 66 32.90 5.40 22.67
CA ALA A 66 32.47 6.60 23.38
C ALA A 66 31.16 6.40 24.17
N SER A 67 30.21 5.66 23.62
CA SER A 67 28.92 5.37 24.30
C SER A 67 29.09 4.46 25.49
N ILE A 68 29.92 3.44 25.40
CA ILE A 68 30.24 2.59 26.54
C ILE A 68 30.98 3.41 27.62
N ALA A 69 31.93 4.25 27.21
CA ALA A 69 32.65 5.11 28.14
C ALA A 69 31.71 6.06 28.89
N ALA A 70 30.82 6.76 28.17
CA ALA A 70 29.81 7.63 28.76
C ALA A 70 28.87 6.87 29.71
N MET A 71 28.47 5.65 29.34
CA MET A 71 27.65 4.80 30.21
C MET A 71 28.39 4.45 31.50
N LEU A 72 29.63 3.98 31.41
CA LEU A 72 30.45 3.61 32.57
C LEU A 72 30.76 4.81 33.47
N GLU A 73 31.04 5.97 32.88
CA GLU A 73 31.22 7.23 33.62
C GLU A 73 29.95 7.62 34.39
N ARG A 74 28.73 7.39 33.83
CA ARG A 74 27.46 7.61 34.56
C ARG A 74 27.29 6.69 35.76
N PHE A 75 27.96 5.54 35.79
CA PHE A 75 28.02 4.63 36.95
C PHE A 75 29.23 4.91 37.86
N GLY A 76 29.96 6.01 37.65
CA GLY A 76 31.12 6.40 38.47
C GLY A 76 32.41 5.67 38.13
N ILE A 77 32.46 4.94 37.02
CA ILE A 77 33.65 4.19 36.58
C ILE A 77 34.44 5.06 35.60
N ASN A 78 35.64 5.48 35.99
CA ASN A 78 36.52 6.26 35.13
C ASN A 78 37.30 5.34 34.19
N VAL A 79 37.02 5.44 32.88
CA VAL A 79 37.66 4.62 31.84
C VAL A 79 38.59 5.43 30.92
N ARG A 80 38.83 6.71 31.22
CA ARG A 80 39.54 7.63 30.31
C ARG A 80 40.94 7.16 29.91
N ALA A 81 41.65 6.47 30.81
CA ALA A 81 42.98 5.95 30.56
C ALA A 81 43.00 4.70 29.65
N ASP A 82 41.88 3.98 29.54
CA ASP A 82 41.81 2.66 28.87
C ASP A 82 40.87 2.63 27.66
N ILE A 83 40.24 3.75 27.31
CA ILE A 83 39.37 3.90 26.12
C ILE A 83 40.04 3.36 24.85
N SER A 84 41.32 3.68 24.62
CA SER A 84 42.06 3.26 23.43
C SER A 84 42.35 1.76 23.36
N LYS A 85 42.25 1.05 24.49
CA LYS A 85 42.45 -0.40 24.58
C LYS A 85 41.13 -1.18 24.51
N MET A 86 39.99 -0.49 24.53
CA MET A 86 38.68 -1.12 24.61
C MET A 86 38.34 -1.84 23.30
N LYS A 87 37.95 -3.11 23.39
CA LYS A 87 37.56 -3.95 22.26
C LYS A 87 36.09 -4.36 22.40
N PRO A 88 35.13 -3.63 21.81
CA PRO A 88 33.71 -3.88 21.99
C PRO A 88 33.20 -5.08 21.18
N LYS A 89 33.94 -6.19 21.09
CA LYS A 89 33.52 -7.36 20.30
C LYS A 89 32.27 -8.07 20.83
N ASN A 90 31.88 -7.79 22.07
CA ASN A 90 30.66 -8.30 22.69
C ASN A 90 29.57 -7.23 22.84
N ILE A 91 29.76 -6.07 22.21
CA ILE A 91 28.91 -4.90 22.35
C ILE A 91 28.64 -4.29 20.97
N ALA A 92 27.45 -3.78 20.72
CA ALA A 92 27.14 -3.04 19.51
C ALA A 92 26.39 -1.75 19.83
N ALA A 93 26.75 -0.67 19.15
CA ALA A 93 25.94 0.54 19.10
C ALA A 93 24.75 0.29 18.16
N VAL A 94 23.55 0.61 18.64
CA VAL A 94 22.32 0.33 17.91
C VAL A 94 21.40 1.53 17.85
N MET A 95 20.62 1.59 16.78
CA MET A 95 19.46 2.45 16.66
C MET A 95 18.22 1.65 17.01
N VAL A 96 17.39 2.20 17.89
CA VAL A 96 16.10 1.64 18.29
C VAL A 96 15.00 2.50 17.70
N THR A 97 14.07 1.88 17.00
CA THR A 97 12.88 2.55 16.47
C THR A 97 11.62 1.91 17.00
N ALA A 98 10.61 2.73 17.24
CA ALA A 98 9.28 2.31 17.66
C ALA A 98 8.23 3.26 17.08
N GLU A 99 6.99 2.80 16.96
CA GLU A 99 5.87 3.68 16.68
C GLU A 99 5.04 3.86 17.94
N LEU A 100 4.81 5.11 18.33
CA LEU A 100 3.92 5.48 19.43
C LEU A 100 2.50 5.62 18.88
N PRO A 101 1.55 4.74 19.21
CA PRO A 101 0.18 4.83 18.72
C PRO A 101 -0.52 6.10 19.23
N PRO A 102 -1.52 6.62 18.50
CA PRO A 102 -2.37 7.69 19.03
C PRO A 102 -3.07 7.22 20.32
N PHE A 103 -3.31 8.16 21.23
CA PHE A 103 -3.97 7.91 22.52
C PHE A 103 -3.26 6.90 23.44
N SER A 104 -1.99 6.59 23.18
CA SER A 104 -1.20 5.70 24.02
C SER A 104 -1.02 6.26 25.44
N ARG A 105 -1.09 5.40 26.45
CA ARG A 105 -1.01 5.78 27.87
C ARG A 105 0.27 5.29 28.54
N PRO A 106 0.78 6.01 29.57
CA PRO A 106 1.90 5.53 30.37
C PRO A 106 1.66 4.13 30.93
N GLY A 107 2.69 3.29 30.89
CA GLY A 107 2.65 1.89 31.32
C GLY A 107 2.31 0.88 30.21
N GLN A 108 1.78 1.32 29.07
CA GLN A 108 1.61 0.44 27.91
C GLN A 108 2.96 0.03 27.33
N LEU A 109 2.98 -1.13 26.67
CA LEU A 109 4.16 -1.67 26.03
C LEU A 109 4.09 -1.49 24.51
N LEU A 110 5.25 -1.31 23.89
CA LEU A 110 5.43 -1.13 22.45
C LEU A 110 6.44 -2.15 21.93
N ASP A 111 6.17 -2.65 20.73
CA ASP A 111 7.16 -3.39 19.96
C ASP A 111 8.23 -2.43 19.47
N ILE A 112 9.48 -2.89 19.52
CA ILE A 112 10.63 -2.11 19.04
C ILE A 112 11.46 -2.91 18.05
N THR A 113 12.05 -2.19 17.11
CA THR A 113 13.05 -2.71 16.19
C THR A 113 14.42 -2.13 16.57
N VAL A 114 15.42 -3.00 16.63
CA VAL A 114 16.78 -2.66 17.01
C VAL A 114 17.70 -3.01 15.84
N SER A 115 18.43 -2.02 15.34
CA SER A 115 19.31 -2.16 14.19
C SER A 115 20.73 -1.77 14.56
N SER A 116 21.72 -2.56 14.13
CA SER A 116 23.13 -2.18 14.26
C SER A 116 23.38 -0.86 13.55
N MET A 117 24.07 0.07 14.22
CA MET A 117 24.46 1.35 13.62
C MET A 117 25.84 1.27 12.96
N SER A 118 26.66 0.29 13.34
CA SER A 118 28.03 0.15 12.85
C SER A 118 28.31 -1.26 12.31
N ASP A 119 29.55 -1.74 12.45
CA ASP A 119 30.10 -2.93 11.80
C ASP A 119 29.86 -4.27 12.55
N SER A 120 28.90 -4.30 13.49
CA SER A 120 28.45 -5.56 14.12
C SER A 120 28.03 -6.59 13.07
N LYS A 121 28.56 -7.81 13.21
CA LYS A 121 28.26 -8.96 12.34
C LYS A 121 26.91 -9.59 12.67
N SER A 122 26.48 -9.51 13.94
CA SER A 122 25.20 -10.05 14.38
C SER A 122 24.80 -9.50 15.74
N LEU A 123 23.51 -9.21 15.90
CA LEU A 123 22.86 -8.85 17.16
C LEU A 123 22.28 -10.06 17.91
N ARG A 124 22.47 -11.28 17.39
CA ARG A 124 21.89 -12.50 17.95
C ARG A 124 22.39 -12.75 19.36
N GLY A 125 21.46 -13.08 20.26
CA GLY A 125 21.76 -13.35 21.68
C GLY A 125 22.08 -12.09 22.49
N GLY A 126 22.05 -10.92 21.84
CA GLY A 126 22.26 -9.66 22.52
C GLY A 126 21.09 -9.25 23.40
N THR A 127 21.38 -8.40 24.38
CA THR A 127 20.39 -7.71 25.21
C THR A 127 20.56 -6.20 25.04
N LEU A 128 19.48 -5.52 24.67
CA LEU A 128 19.40 -4.06 24.63
C LEU A 128 19.35 -3.53 26.07
N LEU A 129 20.29 -2.65 26.39
CA LEU A 129 20.29 -1.91 27.64
C LEU A 129 19.27 -0.77 27.61
N ILE A 130 18.89 -0.28 28.80
CA ILE A 130 17.91 0.80 28.96
C ILE A 130 18.23 1.96 28.00
N THR A 131 17.31 2.19 27.06
CA THR A 131 17.46 3.14 25.96
C THR A 131 16.23 4.05 25.91
N PRO A 132 16.36 5.37 26.20
CA PRO A 132 15.26 6.30 26.03
C PRO A 132 14.94 6.49 24.54
N LEU A 133 13.64 6.52 24.22
CA LEU A 133 13.13 6.76 22.88
C LEU A 133 12.50 8.14 22.79
N LEU A 134 13.02 8.95 21.86
CA LEU A 134 12.67 10.33 21.64
C LEU A 134 11.75 10.46 20.43
N ALA A 135 10.80 11.39 20.47
CA ALA A 135 10.06 11.81 19.29
C ALA A 135 10.75 12.99 18.57
N GLY A 136 10.16 13.49 17.49
CA GLY A 136 10.69 14.63 16.74
C GLY A 136 10.80 15.96 17.51
N ASP A 137 10.17 16.05 18.69
CA ASP A 137 10.26 17.18 19.62
C ASP A 137 11.47 17.08 20.59
N GLY A 138 12.25 15.99 20.51
CA GLY A 138 13.39 15.73 21.38
C GLY A 138 13.01 15.31 22.81
N GLN A 139 11.75 15.00 23.07
CA GLN A 139 11.29 14.54 24.38
C GLN A 139 11.24 13.01 24.44
N VAL A 140 11.49 12.45 25.63
CA VAL A 140 11.41 10.99 25.85
C VAL A 140 9.95 10.58 26.07
N TYR A 141 9.46 9.69 25.22
CA TYR A 141 8.10 9.14 25.31
C TYR A 141 8.05 7.70 25.81
N ALA A 142 9.08 6.92 25.54
CA ALA A 142 9.17 5.53 25.95
C ALA A 142 10.60 5.16 26.35
N VAL A 143 10.74 4.08 27.10
CA VAL A 143 12.03 3.51 27.50
C VAL A 143 12.08 2.06 27.04
N ALA A 144 13.07 1.75 26.20
CA ALA A 144 13.30 0.44 25.60
C ALA A 144 14.34 -0.38 26.36
N GLN A 145 14.12 -1.69 26.51
CA GLN A 145 15.09 -2.65 27.02
C GLN A 145 14.67 -4.09 26.69
N GLY A 146 15.60 -5.03 26.70
CA GLY A 146 15.28 -6.47 26.68
C GLY A 146 16.16 -7.31 25.76
N GLY A 147 15.89 -8.61 25.72
CA GLY A 147 16.60 -9.54 24.85
C GLY A 147 16.16 -9.42 23.39
N LEU A 148 17.12 -9.46 22.46
CA LEU A 148 16.82 -9.36 21.04
C LEU A 148 16.44 -10.71 20.45
N SER A 149 15.33 -10.72 19.69
CA SER A 149 15.00 -11.81 18.78
C SER A 149 15.43 -11.44 17.37
N VAL A 150 16.34 -12.23 16.78
CA VAL A 150 16.91 -11.99 15.45
C VAL A 150 16.49 -13.12 14.51
N GLY A 151 15.79 -12.79 13.42
CA GLY A 151 15.23 -13.76 12.48
C GLY A 151 16.23 -14.38 11.49
N GLY A 152 17.54 -14.13 11.60
CA GLY A 152 18.55 -14.53 10.61
C GLY A 152 19.81 -15.17 11.18
N PHE A 153 20.48 -15.99 10.37
CA PHE A 153 21.80 -16.58 10.67
C PHE A 153 22.78 -16.40 9.51
N ALA A 154 24.01 -16.03 9.85
CA ALA A 154 25.15 -16.05 8.94
C ALA A 154 26.05 -17.23 9.32
N ILE A 155 26.36 -18.09 8.35
CA ILE A 155 27.34 -19.18 8.51
C ILE A 155 28.49 -18.88 7.54
N SER A 156 29.67 -18.69 8.09
CA SER A 156 30.92 -18.56 7.33
C SER A 156 31.68 -19.88 7.41
N GLY A 157 31.89 -20.53 6.26
CA GLY A 157 32.69 -21.74 6.13
C GLY A 157 33.73 -21.61 5.01
N ALA A 158 34.73 -22.50 5.02
CA ALA A 158 35.84 -22.49 4.05
C ALA A 158 35.38 -22.65 2.58
N ALA A 159 34.16 -23.14 2.33
CA ALA A 159 33.57 -23.35 1.00
C ALA A 159 32.58 -22.26 0.56
N GLY A 160 32.42 -21.18 1.34
CA GLY A 160 31.56 -20.05 0.99
C GLY A 160 30.80 -19.46 2.18
N ASN A 161 30.53 -18.16 2.10
CA ASN A 161 29.68 -17.45 3.06
C ASN A 161 28.22 -17.55 2.61
N THR A 162 27.37 -18.17 3.43
CA THR A 162 25.92 -18.16 3.20
C THR A 162 25.25 -17.36 4.31
N VAL A 163 24.62 -16.25 3.93
CA VAL A 163 23.82 -15.42 4.84
C VAL A 163 22.36 -15.64 4.47
N LYS A 164 21.54 -16.16 5.40
CA LYS A 164 20.08 -16.18 5.27
C LYS A 164 19.48 -15.17 6.25
N ASN A 165 18.74 -14.21 5.72
CA ASN A 165 18.13 -13.05 6.40
C ASN A 165 19.14 -12.00 6.92
N HIS A 166 18.66 -11.04 7.71
CA HIS A 166 19.45 -9.92 8.24
C HIS A 166 19.85 -10.14 9.72
N PRO A 167 21.09 -10.58 10.03
CA PRO A 167 21.52 -10.87 11.41
C PRO A 167 21.80 -9.60 12.25
N THR A 168 21.79 -8.43 11.64
CA THR A 168 22.09 -7.11 12.23
C THR A 168 20.84 -6.34 12.65
N VAL A 169 19.65 -6.94 12.49
CA VAL A 169 18.36 -6.38 12.89
C VAL A 169 17.67 -7.36 13.82
N GLY A 170 17.23 -6.88 14.98
CA GLY A 170 16.44 -7.62 15.96
C GLY A 170 15.12 -6.93 16.26
N LYS A 171 14.14 -7.69 16.73
CA LYS A 171 12.90 -7.16 17.29
C LYS A 171 12.82 -7.53 18.77
N ILE A 172 12.21 -6.66 19.56
CA ILE A 172 11.85 -6.93 20.95
C ILE A 172 10.35 -6.65 21.08
N PRO A 173 9.51 -7.70 21.02
CA PRO A 173 8.07 -7.54 21.25
C PRO A 173 7.84 -7.00 22.66
N ASN A 174 6.96 -6.02 22.81
CA ASN A 174 6.71 -5.33 24.08
C ASN A 174 7.98 -4.81 24.78
N GLY A 175 9.01 -4.49 24.00
CA GLY A 175 10.35 -4.14 24.47
C GLY A 175 10.50 -2.69 24.95
N ALA A 176 9.52 -1.82 24.70
CA ALA A 176 9.53 -0.46 25.26
C ALA A 176 8.30 -0.20 26.11
N ARG A 177 8.48 0.49 27.23
CA ARG A 177 7.40 0.98 28.09
C ARG A 177 7.18 2.46 27.88
N ILE A 178 5.93 2.84 27.70
CA ILE A 178 5.53 4.25 27.53
C ILE A 178 5.64 4.96 28.88
N GLU A 179 6.37 6.06 28.92
CA GLU A 179 6.54 6.93 30.08
C GLU A 179 5.72 8.23 29.93
N ARG A 180 5.47 8.66 28.70
CA ARG A 180 4.67 9.86 28.40
C ARG A 180 3.57 9.51 27.39
N ALA A 181 2.36 10.03 27.63
CA ALA A 181 1.26 9.89 26.69
C ALA A 181 1.63 10.50 25.33
N ALA A 182 1.05 9.97 24.25
CA ALA A 182 1.20 10.58 22.93
C ALA A 182 0.72 12.04 22.96
N PRO A 183 1.32 12.94 22.16
CA PRO A 183 0.80 14.28 22.01
C PRO A 183 -0.67 14.22 21.62
N ASN A 184 -1.56 14.82 22.41
CA ASN A 184 -2.98 14.87 22.10
C ASN A 184 -3.18 15.80 20.90
N GLY A 185 -3.31 15.24 19.70
CA GLY A 185 -3.67 16.00 18.50
C GLY A 185 -5.17 16.26 18.40
N LEU A 186 -6.00 15.35 18.91
CA LEU A 186 -7.46 15.47 18.89
C LEU A 186 -7.98 15.96 20.25
N ASN A 187 -8.50 17.19 20.31
CA ASN A 187 -9.21 17.68 21.48
C ASN A 187 -10.67 17.22 21.42
N MET A 188 -11.13 16.43 22.39
CA MET A 188 -12.51 15.88 22.39
C MET A 188 -13.59 16.97 22.49
N ALA A 189 -13.24 18.14 23.04
CA ALA A 189 -14.14 19.28 23.21
C ALA A 189 -14.08 20.29 22.06
N GLN A 190 -13.36 19.99 20.96
CA GLN A 190 -13.31 20.90 19.83
C GLN A 190 -14.66 20.98 19.11
N ASP A 191 -15.01 22.18 18.66
CA ASP A 191 -16.29 22.46 18.00
C ASP A 191 -16.40 21.80 16.62
N LYS A 192 -15.27 21.45 16.01
CA LYS A 192 -15.20 20.86 14.67
C LYS A 192 -14.20 19.72 14.60
N ILE A 193 -14.60 18.63 13.97
CA ILE A 193 -13.73 17.51 13.62
C ILE A 193 -13.28 17.66 12.18
N THR A 194 -11.98 17.65 11.95
CA THR A 194 -11.41 17.65 10.60
C THR A 194 -11.15 16.21 10.15
N VAL A 195 -11.69 15.86 8.99
CA VAL A 195 -11.48 14.58 8.31
C VAL A 195 -10.67 14.85 7.03
N MET A 196 -9.58 14.09 6.86
CA MET A 196 -8.64 14.24 5.76
C MET A 196 -8.65 12.99 4.89
N LEU A 197 -9.00 13.13 3.60
CA LEU A 197 -8.88 12.02 2.65
C LEU A 197 -7.41 11.61 2.48
N ARG A 198 -7.17 10.30 2.41
CA ARG A 198 -5.85 9.73 2.09
C ARG A 198 -5.40 10.07 0.67
N THR A 199 -6.36 10.17 -0.24
CA THR A 199 -6.14 10.58 -1.63
C THR A 199 -7.03 11.77 -1.93
N PRO A 200 -6.47 12.98 -2.10
CA PRO A 200 -7.26 14.17 -2.42
C PRO A 200 -8.02 14.01 -3.74
N ASP A 201 -9.33 14.22 -3.70
CA ASP A 201 -10.23 14.21 -4.86
C ASP A 201 -11.46 15.10 -4.60
N PHE A 202 -11.68 16.08 -5.48
CA PHE A 202 -12.77 17.05 -5.34
C PHE A 202 -14.15 16.39 -5.39
N THR A 203 -14.32 15.38 -6.24
CA THR A 203 -15.61 14.68 -6.40
C THR A 203 -15.94 13.88 -5.16
N THR A 204 -14.97 13.13 -4.64
CA THR A 204 -15.09 12.33 -3.41
C THR A 204 -15.37 13.21 -2.20
N VAL A 205 -14.64 14.32 -2.04
CA VAL A 205 -14.87 15.28 -0.94
C VAL A 205 -16.27 15.90 -1.02
N SER A 206 -16.71 16.31 -2.21
CA SER A 206 -18.05 16.89 -2.39
C SER A 206 -19.15 15.90 -2.02
N ARG A 207 -19.04 14.66 -2.51
CA ARG A 207 -19.99 13.58 -2.19
C ARG A 207 -19.98 13.24 -0.70
N MET A 208 -18.79 13.18 -0.08
CA MET A 208 -18.67 12.91 1.35
C MET A 208 -19.38 13.98 2.18
N LYS A 209 -19.21 15.27 1.82
CA LYS A 209 -19.93 16.38 2.45
C LYS A 209 -21.45 16.25 2.27
N ASP A 210 -21.95 15.83 1.11
CA ASP A 210 -23.38 15.62 0.88
C ASP A 210 -23.93 14.46 1.73
N VAL A 211 -23.21 13.33 1.82
CA VAL A 211 -23.58 12.18 2.67
C VAL A 211 -23.63 12.58 4.15
N ILE A 212 -22.58 13.26 4.66
CA ILE A 212 -22.54 13.67 6.06
C ILE A 212 -23.69 14.65 6.38
N ASN A 213 -23.98 15.61 5.50
CA ASN A 213 -25.09 16.54 5.70
C ASN A 213 -26.46 15.86 5.60
N ALA A 214 -26.60 14.80 4.80
CA ALA A 214 -27.85 14.04 4.71
C ALA A 214 -28.14 13.27 6.01
N GLU A 215 -27.10 12.76 6.67
CA GLU A 215 -27.25 11.92 7.87
C GLU A 215 -27.23 12.73 9.17
N LEU A 216 -26.38 13.75 9.29
CA LEU A 216 -26.24 14.56 10.50
C LEU A 216 -27.08 15.85 10.49
N GLY A 217 -27.58 16.26 9.32
CA GLY A 217 -28.35 17.49 9.13
C GLY A 217 -27.63 18.52 8.25
N ALA A 218 -28.42 19.34 7.56
CA ALA A 218 -27.90 20.32 6.61
C ALA A 218 -26.98 21.35 7.29
N GLY A 219 -25.78 21.54 6.74
CA GLY A 219 -24.80 22.51 7.24
C GLY A 219 -23.85 21.96 8.30
N MET A 220 -23.96 20.66 8.65
CA MET A 220 -23.05 19.98 9.58
C MET A 220 -21.65 19.76 9.01
N ALA A 221 -21.52 19.59 7.70
CA ALA A 221 -20.25 19.36 7.02
C ALA A 221 -19.95 20.43 5.98
N SER A 222 -18.70 20.90 5.96
CA SER A 222 -18.18 21.84 4.97
C SER A 222 -16.83 21.37 4.42
N THR A 223 -16.66 21.48 3.11
CA THR A 223 -15.41 21.14 2.41
C THR A 223 -14.45 22.32 2.44
N VAL A 224 -13.22 22.12 2.90
CA VAL A 224 -12.19 23.17 2.94
C VAL A 224 -11.37 23.18 1.65
N ASN A 225 -10.96 22.00 1.17
CA ASN A 225 -10.18 21.81 -0.04
C ASN A 225 -10.42 20.40 -0.65
N ALA A 226 -9.64 20.00 -1.65
CA ALA A 226 -9.75 18.72 -2.36
C ALA A 226 -9.59 17.46 -1.50
N GLY A 227 -9.15 17.56 -0.24
CA GLY A 227 -8.93 16.42 0.64
C GLY A 227 -9.33 16.67 2.10
N THR A 228 -9.98 17.78 2.42
CA THR A 228 -10.27 18.15 3.82
C THR A 228 -11.73 18.55 3.99
N ILE A 229 -12.38 17.95 4.99
CA ILE A 229 -13.76 18.22 5.39
C ILE A 229 -13.79 18.53 6.88
N GLU A 230 -14.48 19.60 7.24
CA GLU A 230 -14.79 19.93 8.63
C GLU A 230 -16.24 19.53 8.95
N VAL A 231 -16.44 18.89 10.09
CA VAL A 231 -17.75 18.46 10.59
C VAL A 231 -18.00 19.04 11.98
N TRP A 232 -19.14 19.69 12.19
CA TRP A 232 -19.51 20.27 13.48
C TRP A 232 -19.77 19.21 14.55
N ASN A 233 -19.19 19.40 15.73
CA ASN A 233 -19.38 18.59 16.92
C ASN A 233 -20.40 19.23 17.87
N GLN A 234 -21.69 19.27 17.45
CA GLN A 234 -22.74 19.97 18.22
C GLN A 234 -22.93 19.46 19.65
N ASN A 235 -22.72 18.17 19.87
CA ASN A 235 -22.95 17.54 21.17
C ASN A 235 -21.71 17.58 22.09
N GLY A 236 -20.58 18.13 21.61
CA GLY A 236 -19.31 18.08 22.34
C GLY A 236 -18.77 16.65 22.56
N ASP A 237 -19.25 15.69 21.77
CA ASP A 237 -18.85 14.27 21.83
C ASP A 237 -18.19 13.87 20.52
N ALA A 238 -16.91 14.20 20.42
CA ALA A 238 -16.09 13.89 19.25
C ALA A 238 -16.02 12.38 18.96
N VAL A 239 -16.04 11.54 20.00
CA VAL A 239 -15.89 10.09 19.84
C VAL A 239 -17.12 9.51 19.15
N SER A 240 -18.31 9.88 19.61
CA SER A 240 -19.56 9.44 18.97
C SER A 240 -19.69 9.97 17.55
N LEU A 241 -19.33 11.23 17.31
CA LEU A 241 -19.34 11.81 15.98
C LEU A 241 -18.38 11.07 15.02
N ILE A 242 -17.14 10.83 15.44
CA ILE A 242 -16.16 10.08 14.63
C ILE A 242 -16.66 8.68 14.35
N ALA A 243 -17.20 7.98 15.35
CA ALA A 243 -17.74 6.63 15.16
C ALA A 243 -18.90 6.58 14.15
N GLN A 244 -19.77 7.61 14.13
CA GLN A 244 -20.82 7.75 13.12
C GLN A 244 -20.22 8.01 11.74
N LEU A 245 -19.29 8.97 11.62
CA LEU A 245 -18.61 9.27 10.36
C LEU A 245 -17.92 8.03 9.78
N GLU A 246 -17.20 7.26 10.60
CA GLU A 246 -16.49 6.04 10.19
C GLU A 246 -17.39 4.94 9.63
N GLN A 247 -18.70 4.95 9.94
CA GLN A 247 -19.68 3.98 9.46
C GLN A 247 -20.36 4.40 8.15
N MET A 248 -20.35 5.70 7.83
CA MET A 248 -20.99 6.22 6.62
C MET A 248 -20.33 5.65 5.37
N GLU A 249 -21.16 5.27 4.41
CA GLU A 249 -20.74 4.70 3.14
C GLU A 249 -20.77 5.75 2.03
N LEU A 250 -19.74 5.75 1.19
CA LEU A 250 -19.54 6.67 0.11
C LEU A 250 -19.35 5.92 -1.20
N LEU A 251 -20.06 6.36 -2.24
CA LEU A 251 -19.82 5.90 -3.60
C LEU A 251 -18.56 6.59 -4.14
N THR A 252 -17.45 5.86 -4.13
CA THR A 252 -16.18 6.31 -4.70
C THR A 252 -16.12 5.97 -6.19
N ASP A 253 -15.43 6.83 -6.93
CA ASP A 253 -15.05 6.54 -8.31
C ASP A 253 -13.54 6.38 -8.32
N ARG A 254 -13.05 5.13 -8.28
CA ARG A 254 -11.61 4.86 -8.34
C ARG A 254 -11.20 4.78 -9.80
N PRO A 255 -10.14 5.50 -10.23
CA PRO A 255 -9.61 5.27 -11.55
C PRO A 255 -9.17 3.81 -11.68
N ALA A 256 -9.41 3.20 -12.82
CA ALA A 256 -8.90 1.86 -13.09
C ALA A 256 -7.37 1.90 -13.11
N ILE A 257 -6.67 0.98 -12.43
CA ILE A 257 -5.19 0.97 -12.34
C ILE A 257 -4.65 -0.32 -12.94
N VAL A 258 -3.55 -0.20 -13.69
CA VAL A 258 -2.76 -1.34 -14.19
C VAL A 258 -1.36 -1.22 -13.60
N VAL A 259 -0.95 -2.22 -12.82
CA VAL A 259 0.41 -2.30 -12.26
C VAL A 259 1.21 -3.33 -13.03
N VAL A 260 2.41 -2.96 -13.45
CA VAL A 260 3.35 -3.86 -14.12
C VAL A 260 4.69 -3.81 -13.42
N ASP A 261 5.19 -4.96 -12.97
CA ASP A 261 6.53 -5.10 -12.37
C ASP A 261 7.51 -5.58 -13.44
N GLU A 262 8.50 -4.75 -13.79
CA GLU A 262 9.44 -5.02 -14.88
C GLU A 262 10.31 -6.24 -14.59
N ARG A 263 10.67 -6.44 -13.31
CA ARG A 263 11.60 -7.49 -12.88
C ARG A 263 10.98 -8.88 -12.85
N THR A 264 9.70 -8.96 -12.52
CA THR A 264 8.96 -10.22 -12.38
C THR A 264 8.06 -10.51 -13.57
N GLY A 265 7.76 -9.51 -14.41
CA GLY A 265 6.75 -9.60 -15.47
C GLY A 265 5.32 -9.72 -14.92
N THR A 266 5.11 -9.44 -13.63
CA THR A 266 3.79 -9.54 -12.99
C THR A 266 2.93 -8.36 -13.42
N ILE A 267 1.73 -8.66 -13.94
CA ILE A 267 0.74 -7.65 -14.33
C ILE A 267 -0.49 -7.82 -13.44
N VAL A 268 -0.87 -6.75 -12.73
CA VAL A 268 -2.08 -6.70 -11.90
C VAL A 268 -3.00 -5.63 -12.46
N MET A 269 -4.24 -6.03 -12.76
CA MET A 269 -5.26 -5.14 -13.32
C MET A 269 -6.39 -4.95 -12.33
N GLY A 270 -6.75 -3.70 -12.07
CA GLY A 270 -7.95 -3.35 -11.32
C GLY A 270 -9.23 -3.61 -12.10
N GLN A 271 -10.36 -3.57 -11.41
CA GLN A 271 -11.68 -3.59 -12.06
C GLN A 271 -11.89 -2.30 -12.87
N GLY A 272 -12.58 -2.38 -14.01
CA GLY A 272 -12.93 -1.21 -14.83
C GLY A 272 -11.88 -0.78 -15.86
N VAL A 273 -10.78 -1.52 -16.03
CA VAL A 273 -9.79 -1.24 -17.09
C VAL A 273 -10.39 -1.56 -18.46
N THR A 274 -10.51 -0.56 -19.32
CA THR A 274 -11.00 -0.71 -20.71
C THR A 274 -9.99 -0.17 -21.72
N ILE A 275 -10.02 -0.74 -22.93
CA ILE A 275 -9.16 -0.35 -24.06
C ILE A 275 -10.03 -0.07 -25.28
N GLU A 276 -9.78 1.06 -25.93
CA GLU A 276 -10.40 1.39 -27.23
C GLU A 276 -9.67 0.71 -28.40
N THR A 277 -10.33 0.71 -29.57
CA THR A 277 -9.75 0.20 -30.83
C THR A 277 -8.41 0.89 -31.11
N VAL A 278 -7.32 0.11 -31.11
CA VAL A 278 -5.95 0.59 -31.28
C VAL A 278 -5.13 -0.43 -32.04
N ALA A 279 -4.30 0.03 -32.97
CA ALA A 279 -3.28 -0.79 -33.63
C ALA A 279 -1.92 -0.45 -33.04
N VAL A 280 -1.20 -1.46 -32.58
CA VAL A 280 0.14 -1.31 -32.01
C VAL A 280 1.13 -2.15 -32.80
N SER A 281 2.22 -1.51 -33.23
CA SER A 281 3.37 -2.18 -33.83
C SER A 281 4.59 -1.87 -32.98
N HIS A 282 5.21 -2.89 -32.40
CA HIS A 282 6.40 -2.74 -31.56
C HIS A 282 7.37 -3.91 -31.81
N GLY A 283 8.61 -3.59 -32.22
CA GLY A 283 9.59 -4.60 -32.62
C GLY A 283 9.10 -5.42 -33.83
N ASN A 284 9.07 -6.74 -33.68
CA ASN A 284 8.56 -7.71 -34.66
C ASN A 284 7.08 -8.07 -34.43
N ILE A 285 6.36 -7.37 -33.54
CA ILE A 285 4.99 -7.68 -33.14
C ILE A 285 4.05 -6.60 -33.66
N SER A 286 3.03 -6.99 -34.45
CA SER A 286 1.97 -6.11 -34.94
C SER A 286 0.61 -6.67 -34.53
N ILE A 287 -0.15 -5.90 -33.76
CA ILE A 287 -1.49 -6.29 -33.27
C ILE A 287 -2.46 -5.17 -33.57
N SER A 288 -3.58 -5.50 -34.22
CA SER A 288 -4.70 -4.58 -34.44
C SER A 288 -5.87 -5.01 -33.56
N VAL A 289 -6.28 -4.14 -32.65
CA VAL A 289 -7.50 -4.31 -31.86
C VAL A 289 -8.59 -3.51 -32.56
N ALA A 290 -9.54 -4.20 -33.19
CA ALA A 290 -10.69 -3.57 -33.84
C ALA A 290 -11.99 -4.18 -33.32
N GLU A 291 -12.96 -3.34 -32.98
CA GLU A 291 -14.31 -3.77 -32.63
C GLU A 291 -15.16 -3.89 -33.91
N SER A 292 -15.70 -5.08 -34.19
CA SER A 292 -16.57 -5.31 -35.35
C SER A 292 -18.00 -5.65 -34.92
N ALA A 293 -18.93 -4.74 -35.23
CA ALA A 293 -20.36 -5.02 -35.20
C ALA A 293 -20.78 -5.61 -36.56
N ASP A 294 -21.22 -6.85 -36.55
CA ASP A 294 -21.63 -7.57 -37.75
C ASP A 294 -23.16 -7.57 -37.84
N VAL A 295 -23.70 -6.88 -38.82
CA VAL A 295 -25.14 -6.66 -38.98
C VAL A 295 -25.63 -7.43 -40.21
N SER A 296 -26.29 -8.57 -40.00
CA SER A 296 -26.98 -9.27 -41.08
C SER A 296 -28.36 -8.66 -41.30
N GLN A 297 -28.43 -7.65 -42.18
CA GLN A 297 -29.69 -7.02 -42.57
C GLN A 297 -30.21 -7.68 -43.86
N PRO A 298 -31.39 -8.31 -43.85
CA PRO A 298 -31.98 -8.87 -45.06
C PRO A 298 -32.51 -7.75 -45.99
N PHE A 299 -32.64 -8.05 -47.29
CA PHE A 299 -33.00 -7.07 -48.32
C PHE A 299 -34.25 -6.24 -47.98
N ALA A 300 -34.28 -4.98 -48.43
CA ALA A 300 -35.40 -4.07 -48.22
C ALA A 300 -36.73 -4.74 -48.66
N PHE A 301 -37.76 -4.60 -47.82
CA PHE A 301 -39.09 -5.23 -47.93
C PHE A 301 -39.20 -6.73 -47.57
N SER A 302 -38.11 -7.39 -47.17
CA SER A 302 -38.25 -8.69 -46.49
C SER A 302 -38.67 -8.47 -45.04
N GLY A 303 -39.79 -9.03 -44.60
CA GLY A 303 -40.30 -8.88 -43.23
C GLY A 303 -39.47 -9.60 -42.16
N GLY A 304 -38.17 -9.78 -42.37
CA GLY A 304 -37.24 -10.43 -41.43
C GLY A 304 -36.61 -9.41 -40.47
N SER A 305 -36.37 -9.83 -39.23
CA SER A 305 -35.57 -9.06 -38.27
C SER A 305 -34.10 -9.41 -38.42
N THR A 306 -33.22 -8.41 -38.35
CA THR A 306 -31.77 -8.58 -38.28
C THR A 306 -31.40 -9.50 -37.13
N VAL A 307 -30.60 -10.56 -37.39
CA VAL A 307 -30.07 -11.46 -36.34
C VAL A 307 -28.58 -11.65 -36.58
N ALA A 308 -27.78 -11.53 -35.52
CA ALA A 308 -26.35 -11.81 -35.58
C ALA A 308 -26.11 -13.34 -35.60
N THR A 309 -25.40 -13.83 -36.62
CA THR A 309 -25.00 -15.25 -36.72
C THR A 309 -23.52 -15.36 -37.08
N PRO A 310 -22.75 -16.29 -36.48
CA PRO A 310 -21.34 -16.47 -36.81
C PRO A 310 -21.16 -17.18 -38.16
N SER A 311 -20.23 -16.67 -38.98
CA SER A 311 -19.70 -17.35 -40.16
C SER A 311 -18.17 -17.43 -40.05
N THR A 312 -17.59 -18.53 -40.53
CA THR A 312 -16.14 -18.74 -40.55
C THR A 312 -15.71 -18.96 -41.99
N GLU A 313 -14.91 -18.05 -42.54
CA GLU A 313 -14.24 -18.22 -43.83
C GLU A 313 -12.74 -18.37 -43.57
N VAL A 314 -12.16 -19.49 -43.99
CA VAL A 314 -10.72 -19.75 -43.91
C VAL A 314 -10.11 -19.48 -45.28
N LYS A 315 -9.35 -18.39 -45.39
CA LYS A 315 -8.39 -18.18 -46.49
C LYS A 315 -6.99 -18.19 -45.92
N VAL A 316 -6.21 -19.17 -46.35
CA VAL A 316 -4.78 -19.27 -46.08
C VAL A 316 -4.05 -18.48 -47.17
N GLN A 317 -3.26 -17.51 -46.75
CA GLN A 317 -2.17 -16.98 -47.56
C GLN A 317 -1.05 -16.54 -46.62
N GLU A 318 0.03 -17.33 -46.62
CA GLU A 318 1.26 -17.06 -45.88
C GLU A 318 2.05 -15.93 -46.55
N ASP A 319 2.44 -14.94 -45.77
CA ASP A 319 3.83 -14.49 -45.68
C ASP A 319 4.06 -13.83 -44.31
N GLU A 320 5.28 -14.01 -43.77
CA GLU A 320 5.65 -13.91 -42.35
C GLU A 320 5.22 -12.62 -41.61
N SER A 321 4.13 -12.72 -40.85
CA SER A 321 3.98 -12.08 -39.54
C SER A 321 2.91 -12.83 -38.75
N GLN A 322 3.20 -13.21 -37.50
CA GLN A 322 2.27 -13.98 -36.68
C GLN A 322 1.11 -13.10 -36.21
N LEU A 323 0.04 -13.07 -37.00
CA LEU A 323 -1.23 -12.46 -36.63
C LEU A 323 -1.95 -13.36 -35.62
N VAL A 324 -1.97 -12.94 -34.35
CA VAL A 324 -2.78 -13.59 -33.31
C VAL A 324 -4.21 -13.06 -33.40
N ILE A 325 -5.14 -13.92 -33.83
CA ILE A 325 -6.56 -13.62 -33.88
C ILE A 325 -7.14 -13.71 -32.45
N LEU A 326 -7.50 -12.57 -31.88
CA LEU A 326 -8.12 -12.46 -30.56
C LEU A 326 -9.65 -12.70 -30.66
N PRO A 327 -10.25 -13.55 -29.80
CA PRO A 327 -11.70 -13.70 -29.74
C PRO A 327 -12.41 -12.43 -29.21
N ARG A 328 -13.64 -12.21 -29.70
CA ARG A 328 -14.52 -11.05 -29.51
C ARG A 328 -14.66 -10.60 -28.05
N GLN A 329 -14.55 -9.27 -27.86
CA GLN A 329 -14.40 -8.49 -26.62
C GLN A 329 -12.95 -8.44 -26.12
N VAL A 330 -12.15 -7.53 -26.70
CA VAL A 330 -10.74 -7.38 -26.33
C VAL A 330 -10.63 -6.64 -25.01
N THR A 331 -10.66 -7.39 -23.91
CA THR A 331 -10.19 -6.90 -22.63
C THR A 331 -8.67 -6.75 -22.66
N LEU A 332 -8.12 -5.84 -21.84
CA LEU A 332 -6.66 -5.73 -21.67
C LEU A 332 -6.01 -7.10 -21.35
N ALA A 333 -6.73 -7.95 -20.61
CA ALA A 333 -6.29 -9.31 -20.30
C ALA A 333 -6.06 -10.16 -21.58
N ALA A 334 -6.92 -10.03 -22.59
CA ALA A 334 -6.76 -10.72 -23.87
C ALA A 334 -5.54 -10.21 -24.64
N LEU A 335 -5.32 -8.88 -24.65
CA LEU A 335 -4.14 -8.28 -25.28
C LEU A 335 -2.84 -8.75 -24.61
N VAL A 336 -2.78 -8.70 -23.28
CA VAL A 336 -1.61 -9.15 -22.50
C VAL A 336 -1.36 -10.65 -22.72
N SER A 337 -2.43 -11.45 -22.74
CA SER A 337 -2.33 -12.88 -23.02
C SER A 337 -1.81 -13.16 -24.43
N ALA A 338 -2.25 -12.40 -25.45
CA ALA A 338 -1.75 -12.53 -26.80
C ALA A 338 -0.28 -12.14 -26.91
N LEU A 339 0.13 -11.01 -26.34
CA LEU A 339 1.52 -10.57 -26.33
C LEU A 339 2.43 -11.59 -25.60
N ASN A 340 1.99 -12.11 -24.46
CA ASN A 340 2.69 -13.19 -23.74
C ASN A 340 2.79 -14.47 -24.58
N SER A 341 1.74 -14.83 -25.32
CA SER A 341 1.75 -16.03 -26.18
C SER A 341 2.70 -15.94 -27.38
N VAL A 342 3.02 -14.71 -27.82
CA VAL A 342 3.97 -14.42 -28.90
C VAL A 342 5.40 -14.27 -28.36
N GLY A 343 5.59 -14.37 -27.05
CA GLY A 343 6.91 -14.29 -26.40
C GLY A 343 7.41 -12.87 -26.19
N ALA A 344 6.53 -11.88 -26.10
CA ALA A 344 6.90 -10.51 -25.74
C ALA A 344 7.57 -10.49 -24.35
N THR A 345 8.66 -9.73 -24.21
CA THR A 345 9.33 -9.56 -22.91
C THR A 345 8.52 -8.61 -22.01
N PRO A 346 8.71 -8.64 -20.68
CA PRO A 346 8.09 -7.67 -19.78
C PRO A 346 8.33 -6.20 -20.19
N SER A 347 9.53 -5.89 -20.67
CA SER A 347 9.88 -4.56 -21.18
C SER A 347 9.07 -4.21 -22.45
N ASP A 348 8.86 -5.16 -23.36
CA ASP A 348 8.03 -4.95 -24.55
C ASP A 348 6.55 -4.71 -24.18
N LEU A 349 6.04 -5.44 -23.19
CA LEU A 349 4.68 -5.24 -22.67
C LEU A 349 4.51 -3.85 -22.08
N ILE A 350 5.47 -3.39 -21.28
CA ILE A 350 5.45 -2.03 -20.70
C ILE A 350 5.44 -0.99 -21.82
N ALA A 351 6.29 -1.14 -22.84
CA ALA A 351 6.37 -0.23 -23.96
C ALA A 351 5.05 -0.16 -24.76
N VAL A 352 4.42 -1.31 -25.02
CA VAL A 352 3.12 -1.39 -25.67
C VAL A 352 2.02 -0.72 -24.82
N LEU A 353 1.94 -1.02 -23.52
CA LEU A 353 0.94 -0.42 -22.63
C LEU A 353 1.13 1.09 -22.48
N GLN A 354 2.38 1.57 -22.43
CA GLN A 354 2.70 3.00 -22.43
C GLN A 354 2.29 3.67 -23.75
N ALA A 355 2.53 3.02 -24.89
CA ALA A 355 2.12 3.54 -26.19
C ALA A 355 0.59 3.63 -26.32
N ILE A 356 -0.16 2.62 -25.86
CA ILE A 356 -1.62 2.63 -25.85
C ILE A 356 -2.15 3.73 -24.91
N LYS A 357 -1.53 3.94 -23.74
CA LYS A 357 -1.86 5.04 -22.83
C LYS A 357 -1.60 6.41 -23.47
N ALA A 358 -0.46 6.58 -24.15
CA ALA A 358 -0.10 7.81 -24.84
C ALA A 358 -1.05 8.11 -26.03
N ALA A 359 -1.58 7.07 -26.68
CA ALA A 359 -2.60 7.20 -27.73
C ALA A 359 -4.00 7.52 -27.19
N GLY A 360 -4.19 7.55 -25.87
CA GLY A 360 -5.49 7.78 -25.22
C GLY A 360 -6.42 6.57 -25.22
N ALA A 361 -5.99 5.43 -25.77
CA ALA A 361 -6.82 4.24 -25.90
C ALA A 361 -6.89 3.39 -24.62
N LEU A 362 -5.98 3.56 -23.65
CA LEU A 362 -6.03 2.88 -22.34
C LEU A 362 -6.70 3.78 -21.30
N HIS A 363 -7.89 3.39 -20.86
CA HIS A 363 -8.63 4.06 -19.77
C HIS A 363 -8.23 3.49 -18.41
N ALA A 364 -6.95 3.68 -18.05
CA ALA A 364 -6.43 3.29 -16.75
C ALA A 364 -5.13 4.03 -16.42
N GLU A 365 -4.86 4.18 -15.13
CA GLU A 365 -3.57 4.63 -14.64
C GLU A 365 -2.56 3.48 -14.71
N LEU A 366 -1.61 3.55 -15.64
CA LEU A 366 -0.47 2.63 -15.71
C LEU A 366 0.61 3.01 -14.68
N LYS A 367 0.95 2.08 -13.78
CA LYS A 367 2.03 2.19 -12.79
C LYS A 367 3.09 1.11 -13.04
N VAL A 368 4.35 1.52 -13.16
CA VAL A 368 5.49 0.60 -13.40
C VAL A 368 6.31 0.49 -12.11
N MET A 369 6.69 -0.73 -11.72
CA MET A 369 7.42 -1.06 -10.48
C MET A 369 8.70 -1.84 -10.72
#